data_AF-A0A9E5V9U7-F1
#
_entry.id   AF-A0A9E5V9U7-F1
#
_cell.length_a   1.000
_cell.length_b   1.000
_cell.length_c   1.000
_cell.angle_alpha   90.00
_cell.angle_beta   90.00
_cell.angle_gamma   90.00
#
_symmetry.space_group_name_H-M   'P 1'
#
loop_
_entity.id
_entity.type
_entity.pdbx_description
1 polymer ?
#
loop_
_entity_poly.entity_id
_entity_poly.type
_entity_poly.pdbx_seq_one_letter_code
_entity_poly.pdbx_strand_id
1 'polypeptide(L)'
;MKNSNQSQLLITAVLTIILASTSSIAQTSKDSCAKLRNQKAPQPIFVTAYDGDLKNSLVVAKNNNTTGTLAKKETSESGNYYFAMSDRDEPNSVNIFADKSYSLKVNIESLKYRPMKAKWVNAKLLFIEVSINPHRSIYWLFDVEKQQVVSAELEEDGEIEWQECQRQSS
;
A
#
# COMPACT_ATOMS: atom_id res chain seq x y z
N MET A 1 59.87 -16.01 6.21
CA MET A 1 58.60 -16.65 6.64
C MET A 1 57.83 -15.67 7.50
N LYS A 2 56.87 -14.92 6.92
CA LYS A 2 55.95 -14.03 7.64
C LYS A 2 54.77 -13.80 6.70
N ASN A 3 53.64 -14.49 6.94
CA ASN A 3 52.29 -14.15 6.48
C ASN A 3 51.33 -15.27 6.90
N SER A 4 50.84 -15.23 8.15
CA SER A 4 49.81 -16.18 8.61
C SER A 4 48.84 -15.61 9.68
N ASN A 5 48.84 -14.30 9.93
CA ASN A 5 48.03 -13.71 11.01
C ASN A 5 46.93 -12.74 10.56
N GLN A 6 46.86 -12.35 9.27
CA GLN A 6 45.81 -11.41 8.82
C GLN A 6 44.54 -12.09 8.30
N SER A 7 44.61 -13.34 7.83
CA SER A 7 43.43 -14.06 7.31
C SER A 7 42.49 -14.57 8.41
N GLN A 8 42.95 -14.73 9.65
CA GLN A 8 42.09 -15.20 10.75
C GLN A 8 41.23 -14.08 11.35
N LEU A 9 41.69 -12.83 11.35
CA LEU A 9 40.93 -11.70 11.92
C LEU A 9 39.70 -11.31 11.08
N LEU A 10 39.78 -11.47 9.75
CA LEU A 10 38.70 -11.11 8.83
C LEU A 10 37.53 -12.09 8.87
N ILE A 11 37.79 -13.37 9.15
CA ILE A 11 36.74 -14.41 9.20
C ILE A 11 35.90 -14.26 10.48
N THR A 12 36.51 -13.92 11.61
CA THR A 12 35.76 -13.74 12.86
C THR A 12 34.84 -12.52 12.82
N ALA A 13 35.28 -11.40 12.23
CA ALA A 13 34.50 -10.17 12.14
C ALA A 13 33.23 -10.30 11.27
N VAL A 14 33.29 -11.06 10.17
CA VAL A 14 32.12 -11.32 9.32
C VAL A 14 31.10 -12.21 10.04
N LEU A 15 31.56 -13.20 10.83
CA LEU A 15 30.67 -14.07 11.58
C LEU A 15 29.90 -13.31 12.68
N THR A 16 30.55 -12.37 13.38
CA THR A 16 29.89 -11.57 14.44
C THR A 16 28.85 -10.60 13.88
N ILE A 17 29.06 -10.04 12.68
CA ILE A 17 28.09 -9.14 12.03
C ILE A 17 26.83 -9.91 11.60
N ILE A 18 26.98 -11.17 11.16
CA ILE A 18 25.84 -12.04 10.80
C ILE A 18 25.02 -12.47 12.03
N LEU A 19 25.66 -12.68 13.18
CA LEU A 19 24.98 -13.03 14.44
C LEU A 19 24.23 -11.84 15.10
N ALA A 20 24.74 -10.61 14.95
CA ALA A 20 24.10 -9.41 15.52
C ALA A 20 22.88 -8.92 14.68
N SER A 21 22.86 -9.21 13.39
CA SER A 21 21.76 -8.84 12.49
C SER A 21 20.58 -9.81 12.57
N THR A 22 20.80 -11.09 12.90
CA THR A 22 19.70 -12.06 13.11
C THR A 22 18.92 -11.81 14.40
N SER A 23 19.59 -11.34 15.46
CA SER A 23 18.96 -11.08 16.75
C SER A 23 18.04 -9.85 16.72
N SER A 24 18.42 -8.79 16.00
CA SER A 24 17.61 -7.59 15.83
C SER A 24 16.37 -7.81 14.96
N ILE A 25 16.46 -8.63 13.90
CA ILE A 25 15.32 -9.03 13.05
C ILE A 25 14.36 -9.96 13.81
N ALA A 26 14.89 -10.88 14.63
CA ALA A 26 14.07 -11.77 15.44
C ALA A 26 13.32 -11.03 16.58
N GLN A 27 13.89 -9.93 17.10
CA GLN A 27 13.23 -9.10 18.12
C GLN A 27 12.07 -8.31 17.51
N THR A 28 12.26 -7.70 16.33
CA THR A 28 11.21 -6.94 15.64
C THR A 28 10.07 -7.84 15.16
N SER A 29 10.35 -9.07 14.70
CA SER A 29 9.29 -10.00 14.30
C SER A 29 8.44 -10.48 15.50
N LYS A 30 9.06 -10.73 16.66
CA LYS A 30 8.33 -11.10 17.90
C LYS A 30 7.40 -10.00 18.37
N ASP A 31 7.83 -8.74 18.33
CA ASP A 31 7.04 -7.59 18.74
C ASP A 31 5.89 -7.30 17.76
N SER A 32 6.10 -7.52 16.46
CA SER A 32 5.04 -7.44 15.45
C SER A 32 3.99 -8.55 15.64
N CYS A 33 4.42 -9.80 15.87
CA CYS A 33 3.50 -10.90 16.13
C CYS A 33 2.71 -10.73 17.44
N ALA A 34 3.28 -10.14 18.49
CA ALA A 34 2.56 -9.86 19.73
C ALA A 34 1.36 -8.93 19.49
N LYS A 35 1.49 -7.95 18.59
CA LYS A 35 0.38 -7.05 18.22
C LYS A 35 -0.67 -7.75 17.36
N LEU A 36 -0.23 -8.51 16.34
CA LEU A 36 -1.13 -9.22 15.43
C LEU A 36 -1.92 -10.33 16.13
N ARG A 37 -1.32 -11.04 17.09
CA ARG A 37 -2.00 -12.07 17.89
C ARG A 37 -3.20 -11.54 18.67
N ASN A 38 -3.13 -10.30 19.13
CA ASN A 38 -4.19 -9.65 19.88
C ASN A 38 -5.29 -9.04 18.99
N GLN A 39 -5.14 -9.09 17.66
CA GLN A 39 -6.18 -8.66 16.74
C GLN A 39 -7.22 -9.76 16.54
N LYS A 40 -8.47 -9.35 16.28
CA LYS A 40 -9.54 -10.28 15.92
C LYS A 40 -9.14 -11.07 14.68
N ALA A 41 -9.49 -12.36 14.68
CA ALA A 41 -9.26 -13.24 13.54
C ALA A 41 -9.83 -12.62 12.25
N PRO A 42 -9.12 -12.76 11.12
CA PRO A 42 -9.64 -12.38 9.81
C PRO A 42 -11.04 -12.94 9.65
N GLN A 43 -12.02 -12.05 9.47
CA GLN A 43 -13.38 -12.47 9.16
C GLN A 43 -13.44 -12.76 7.67
N PRO A 44 -14.12 -13.85 7.23
CA PRO A 44 -14.35 -14.06 5.81
C PRO A 44 -15.15 -12.86 5.29
N ILE A 45 -14.51 -12.07 4.44
CA ILE A 45 -15.23 -11.02 3.72
C ILE A 45 -15.80 -11.69 2.49
N PHE A 46 -17.12 -11.84 2.47
CA PHE A 46 -17.85 -12.03 1.23
C PHE A 46 -17.84 -10.70 0.49
N VAL A 47 -16.68 -10.34 -0.08
CA VAL A 47 -16.69 -9.42 -1.22
C VAL A 47 -17.46 -10.24 -2.23
N THR A 48 -18.70 -9.86 -2.51
CA THR A 48 -19.47 -10.47 -3.58
C THR A 48 -18.71 -10.15 -4.87
N ALA A 49 -17.71 -10.97 -5.18
CA ALA A 49 -16.97 -11.00 -6.43
C ALA A 49 -17.82 -11.64 -7.55
N TYR A 50 -19.13 -11.46 -7.47
CA TYR A 50 -20.05 -11.44 -8.60
C TYR A 50 -20.30 -9.94 -8.82
N ASP A 51 -19.49 -9.20 -9.57
CA ASP A 51 -19.20 -9.42 -10.98
C ASP A 51 -17.76 -9.00 -11.33
N GLY A 52 -16.89 -9.98 -11.56
CA GLY A 52 -16.06 -10.04 -12.77
C GLY A 52 -14.95 -9.01 -13.04
N ASP A 53 -14.84 -7.87 -12.35
CA ASP A 53 -13.73 -6.96 -12.62
C ASP A 53 -13.48 -5.96 -11.48
N LEU A 54 -12.49 -6.26 -10.61
CA LEU A 54 -11.97 -5.29 -9.66
C LEU A 54 -11.54 -3.99 -10.37
N LYS A 55 -11.17 -4.03 -11.66
CA LYS A 55 -10.85 -2.83 -12.43
C LYS A 55 -12.07 -1.94 -12.68
N ASN A 56 -13.28 -2.52 -12.79
CA ASN A 56 -14.52 -1.77 -13.00
C ASN A 56 -15.14 -1.23 -11.71
N SER A 57 -14.63 -1.64 -10.54
CA SER A 57 -15.05 -1.07 -9.25
C SER A 57 -14.57 0.37 -9.04
N LEU A 58 -13.62 0.82 -9.86
CA LEU A 58 -13.04 2.14 -9.84
C LEU A 58 -13.74 3.02 -10.88
N VAL A 59 -14.60 3.93 -10.42
CA VAL A 59 -15.32 4.86 -11.29
C VAL A 59 -14.44 6.07 -11.56
N VAL A 60 -14.10 6.31 -12.83
CA VAL A 60 -13.34 7.48 -13.29
C VAL A 60 -14.28 8.48 -13.91
N ALA A 61 -14.42 9.65 -13.30
CA ALA A 61 -15.19 10.77 -13.84
C ALA A 61 -14.27 11.95 -14.17
N LYS A 62 -14.36 12.47 -15.39
CA LYS A 62 -13.66 13.70 -15.78
C LYS A 62 -14.46 14.89 -15.27
N ASN A 63 -13.82 15.76 -14.49
CA ASN A 63 -14.41 16.99 -14.00
C ASN A 63 -13.62 18.20 -14.54
N ASN A 64 -14.35 19.09 -15.21
CA ASN A 64 -13.80 20.32 -15.79
C ASN A 64 -13.61 21.44 -14.74
N ASN A 65 -14.11 21.24 -13.52
CA ASN A 65 -13.99 22.19 -12.43
C ASN A 65 -12.79 21.81 -11.54
N THR A 66 -11.73 22.61 -11.59
CA THR A 66 -10.46 22.34 -10.90
C THR A 66 -10.45 22.77 -9.42
N THR A 67 -11.55 23.32 -8.93
CA THR A 67 -11.63 23.98 -7.62
C THR A 67 -12.31 23.08 -6.59
N GLY A 68 -11.56 22.12 -6.08
CA GLY A 68 -11.81 21.53 -4.76
C GLY A 68 -10.82 22.12 -3.77
N THR A 69 -11.28 22.62 -2.63
CA THR A 69 -10.42 22.99 -1.49
C THR A 69 -9.93 21.69 -0.87
N LEU A 70 -8.81 21.16 -1.36
CA LEU A 70 -8.37 19.82 -0.97
C LEU A 70 -7.32 19.87 0.15
N ALA A 71 -7.54 19.04 1.18
CA ALA A 71 -6.83 19.05 2.46
C ALA A 71 -5.30 18.83 2.37
N LYS A 72 -4.79 18.15 1.33
CA LYS A 72 -3.35 17.96 1.09
C LYS A 72 -3.11 17.48 -0.34
N LYS A 73 -2.20 18.14 -1.06
CA LYS A 73 -1.81 17.77 -2.42
C LYS A 73 -0.49 17.01 -2.42
N GLU A 74 -0.40 15.97 -3.24
CA GLU A 74 0.83 15.21 -3.49
C GLU A 74 1.16 15.26 -4.98
N THR A 75 2.28 15.88 -5.31
CA THR A 75 2.74 16.09 -6.70
C THR A 75 3.55 14.89 -7.19
N SER A 76 3.38 14.50 -8.44
CA SER A 76 4.18 13.46 -9.07
C SER A 76 5.62 13.96 -9.30
N GLU A 77 6.55 13.03 -9.50
CA GLU A 77 7.97 13.36 -9.71
C GLU A 77 8.23 14.28 -10.92
N SER A 78 7.38 14.22 -11.95
CA SER A 78 7.49 15.08 -13.13
C SER A 78 6.95 16.50 -12.90
N GLY A 79 6.17 16.74 -11.83
CA GLY A 79 5.48 18.01 -11.60
C GLY A 79 4.22 18.23 -12.44
N ASN A 80 3.97 17.39 -13.45
CA ASN A 80 2.86 17.56 -14.40
C ASN A 80 1.50 17.14 -13.83
N TYR A 81 1.52 16.34 -12.77
CA TYR A 81 0.34 15.81 -12.11
C TYR A 81 0.42 16.03 -10.61
N TYR A 82 -0.73 16.23 -9.98
CA TYR A 82 -0.86 16.11 -8.54
C TYR A 82 -2.19 15.45 -8.21
N PHE A 83 -2.25 14.73 -7.10
CA PHE A 83 -3.52 14.26 -6.57
C PHE A 83 -3.80 14.89 -5.22
N ALA A 84 -5.06 14.83 -4.84
CA ALA A 84 -5.50 15.11 -3.50
C ALA A 84 -6.65 14.17 -3.11
N MET A 85 -6.63 13.75 -1.86
CA MET A 85 -7.70 12.95 -1.27
C MET A 85 -8.83 13.88 -0.84
N SER A 86 -10.08 13.52 -1.13
CA SER A 86 -11.23 14.31 -0.69
C SER A 86 -11.40 14.26 0.83
N ASP A 87 -11.64 15.43 1.42
CA ASP A 87 -11.93 15.61 2.82
C ASP A 87 -13.44 15.68 3.07
N ARG A 88 -13.96 14.66 3.77
CA ARG A 88 -15.28 14.56 4.41
C ARG A 88 -16.52 14.49 3.52
N ASP A 89 -16.66 15.30 2.48
CA ASP A 89 -17.91 15.36 1.70
C ASP A 89 -18.02 14.18 0.71
N GLU A 90 -16.90 13.60 0.31
CA GLU A 90 -16.82 12.47 -0.62
C GLU A 90 -15.77 11.44 -0.15
N PRO A 91 -16.06 10.70 0.94
CA PRO A 91 -15.14 9.70 1.46
C PRO A 91 -14.84 8.66 0.38
N ASN A 92 -13.56 8.26 0.27
CA ASN A 92 -13.07 7.28 -0.72
C ASN A 92 -13.02 7.81 -2.15
N SER A 93 -12.69 9.08 -2.34
CA SER A 93 -12.35 9.62 -3.65
C SER A 93 -10.95 10.24 -3.73
N VAL A 94 -10.30 10.03 -4.87
CA VAL A 94 -9.02 10.64 -5.24
C VAL A 94 -9.26 11.58 -6.41
N ASN A 95 -8.92 12.86 -6.25
CA ASN A 95 -8.94 13.82 -7.34
C ASN A 95 -7.52 13.97 -7.91
N ILE A 96 -7.35 13.65 -9.18
CA ILE A 96 -6.09 13.73 -9.92
C ILE A 96 -6.18 14.91 -10.87
N PHE A 97 -5.22 15.82 -10.82
CA PHE A 97 -5.18 17.03 -11.62
C PHE A 97 -4.05 16.91 -12.63
N ALA A 98 -4.38 17.00 -13.91
CA ALA A 98 -3.43 17.16 -15.00
C ALA A 98 -3.32 18.65 -15.32
N ASP A 99 -2.10 19.16 -15.46
CA ASP A 99 -1.77 20.59 -15.60
C ASP A 99 -2.86 21.40 -16.34
N LYS A 100 -3.70 22.06 -15.52
CA LYS A 100 -4.75 23.06 -15.83
C LYS A 100 -5.94 22.65 -16.71
N SER A 101 -6.01 21.43 -17.22
CA SER A 101 -6.97 21.11 -18.29
C SER A 101 -8.18 20.30 -17.83
N TYR A 102 -8.00 19.44 -16.82
CA TYR A 102 -9.08 18.62 -16.27
C TYR A 102 -8.65 18.01 -14.94
N SER A 103 -9.64 17.58 -14.15
CA SER A 103 -9.43 16.67 -13.03
C SER A 103 -10.10 15.33 -13.32
N LEU A 104 -9.51 14.25 -12.81
CA LEU A 104 -10.11 12.92 -12.78
C LEU A 104 -10.49 12.64 -11.34
N LYS A 105 -11.75 12.31 -11.11
CA LYS A 105 -12.21 11.79 -9.84
C LYS A 105 -12.27 10.28 -9.94
N VAL A 106 -11.51 9.63 -9.08
CA VAL A 106 -11.51 8.19 -8.88
C VAL A 106 -12.34 7.91 -7.63
N ASN A 107 -13.40 7.12 -7.75
CA ASN A 107 -14.30 6.76 -6.64
C ASN A 107 -14.52 5.25 -6.55
N ILE A 108 -14.60 4.71 -5.34
CA ILE A 108 -14.86 3.30 -5.07
C ILE A 108 -16.13 3.19 -4.24
N GLU A 109 -17.27 3.08 -4.92
CA GLU A 109 -18.57 3.20 -4.26
C GLU A 109 -18.90 2.04 -3.31
N SER A 110 -18.44 0.84 -3.65
CA SER A 110 -18.66 -0.38 -2.86
C SER A 110 -17.92 -0.37 -1.51
N LEU A 111 -16.92 0.50 -1.35
CA LEU A 111 -16.06 0.57 -0.17
C LEU A 111 -16.11 1.95 0.51
N LYS A 112 -17.22 2.69 0.36
CA LYS A 112 -17.42 3.97 1.05
C LYS A 112 -17.12 3.87 2.55
N TYR A 113 -16.51 4.92 3.10
CA TYR A 113 -16.10 5.06 4.50
C TYR A 113 -14.94 4.16 4.96
N ARG A 114 -14.31 3.41 4.06
CA ARG A 114 -13.10 2.64 4.38
C ARG A 114 -11.86 3.52 4.37
N PRO A 115 -10.84 3.26 5.22
CA PRO A 115 -9.57 3.94 5.11
C PRO A 115 -8.99 3.75 3.71
N MET A 116 -8.64 4.86 3.06
CA MET A 116 -8.05 4.87 1.73
C MET A 116 -6.73 5.63 1.75
N LYS A 117 -5.76 5.13 1.01
CA LYS A 117 -4.46 5.76 0.80
C LYS A 117 -4.20 5.84 -0.69
N ALA A 118 -3.45 6.86 -1.10
CA ALA A 118 -2.92 6.94 -2.44
C ALA A 118 -1.48 7.44 -2.38
N LYS A 119 -0.64 7.00 -3.33
CA LYS A 119 0.74 7.47 -3.48
C LYS A 119 1.19 7.33 -4.93
N TRP A 120 2.10 8.19 -5.36
CA TRP A 120 2.76 8.02 -6.65
C TRP A 120 3.69 6.81 -6.61
N VAL A 121 3.59 5.93 -7.62
CA VAL A 121 4.58 4.87 -7.88
C VAL A 121 5.69 5.40 -8.77
N ASN A 122 5.33 6.25 -9.72
CA ASN A 122 6.24 7.03 -10.55
C ASN A 122 5.51 8.29 -11.06
N ALA A 123 6.09 9.00 -12.02
CA ALA A 123 5.54 10.21 -12.60
C ALA A 123 4.10 10.09 -13.19
N LYS A 124 3.61 8.88 -13.50
CA LYS A 124 2.37 8.61 -14.26
C LYS A 124 1.47 7.54 -13.63
N LEU A 125 2.02 6.71 -12.74
CA LEU A 125 1.29 5.63 -12.08
C LEU A 125 0.95 6.03 -10.65
N LEU A 126 -0.34 5.98 -10.34
CA LEU A 126 -0.88 6.21 -9.01
C LEU A 126 -1.30 4.88 -8.39
N PHE A 127 -0.76 4.58 -7.21
CA PHE A 127 -1.21 3.49 -6.37
C PHE A 127 -2.35 4.00 -5.48
N ILE A 128 -3.44 3.25 -5.43
CA ILE A 128 -4.60 3.53 -4.58
C ILE A 128 -4.90 2.27 -3.79
N GLU A 129 -5.02 2.36 -2.48
CA GLU A 129 -5.29 1.24 -1.59
C GLU A 129 -6.48 1.56 -0.70
N VAL A 130 -7.39 0.59 -0.55
CA VAL A 130 -8.48 0.65 0.41
C VAL A 130 -8.35 -0.52 1.39
N SER A 131 -8.22 -0.19 2.67
CA SER A 131 -8.20 -1.20 3.73
C SER A 131 -9.61 -1.68 4.01
N ILE A 132 -9.87 -2.97 3.78
CA ILE A 132 -11.19 -3.56 4.08
C ILE A 132 -11.26 -3.92 5.57
N ASN A 133 -10.20 -4.53 6.07
CA ASN A 133 -9.98 -4.84 7.49
C ASN A 133 -8.47 -4.81 7.78
N PRO A 134 -8.01 -5.04 9.03
CA PRO A 134 -6.59 -5.01 9.36
C PRO A 134 -5.70 -6.01 8.60
N HIS A 135 -6.31 -7.01 7.97
CA HIS A 135 -5.63 -8.15 7.34
C HIS A 135 -5.76 -8.17 5.82
N ARG A 136 -6.68 -7.35 5.24
CA ARG A 136 -6.97 -7.33 3.82
C ARG A 136 -7.14 -5.92 3.30
N SER A 137 -6.50 -5.66 2.17
CA SER A 137 -6.62 -4.43 1.39
C SER A 137 -6.93 -4.77 -0.07
N ILE A 138 -7.56 -3.86 -0.79
CA ILE A 138 -7.59 -3.92 -2.26
C ILE A 138 -6.75 -2.75 -2.75
N TYR A 139 -5.90 -3.01 -3.74
CA TYR A 139 -5.16 -1.95 -4.40
C TYR A 139 -5.42 -1.90 -5.91
N TRP A 140 -5.23 -0.69 -6.45
CA TRP A 140 -5.30 -0.37 -7.86
C TRP A 140 -4.04 0.38 -8.28
N LEU A 141 -3.53 0.03 -9.45
CA LEU A 141 -2.54 0.83 -10.18
C LEU A 141 -3.24 1.56 -11.31
N PHE A 142 -3.29 2.88 -11.21
CA PHE A 142 -3.97 3.74 -12.17
C PHE A 142 -2.97 4.51 -13.02
N ASP A 143 -3.09 4.40 -14.35
CA ASP A 143 -2.31 5.17 -15.32
C ASP A 143 -3.04 6.48 -15.63
N VAL A 144 -2.47 7.60 -15.19
CA VAL A 144 -3.09 8.93 -15.32
C VAL A 144 -3.07 9.47 -16.74
N GLU A 145 -2.15 9.01 -17.58
CA GLU A 145 -2.07 9.43 -18.98
C GLU A 145 -3.13 8.72 -19.82
N LYS A 146 -3.29 7.41 -19.59
CA LYS A 146 -4.27 6.58 -20.30
C LYS A 146 -5.64 6.57 -19.65
N GLN A 147 -5.76 7.15 -18.45
CA GLN A 147 -7.00 7.24 -17.67
C GLN A 147 -7.64 5.86 -17.40
N GLN A 148 -6.83 4.86 -17.09
CA GLN A 148 -7.30 3.49 -16.93
C GLN A 148 -6.58 2.75 -15.79
N VAL A 149 -7.24 1.75 -15.25
CA VAL A 149 -6.66 0.81 -14.28
C VAL A 149 -5.76 -0.19 -15.02
N VAL A 150 -4.48 -0.22 -14.64
CA VAL A 150 -3.49 -1.17 -15.18
C VAL A 150 -3.60 -2.51 -14.46
N SER A 151 -3.61 -2.48 -13.12
CA SER A 151 -3.79 -3.66 -12.26
C SER A 151 -4.74 -3.35 -11.11
N ALA A 152 -5.43 -4.38 -10.63
CA ALA A 152 -6.25 -4.34 -9.43
C ALA A 152 -6.19 -5.71 -8.75
N GLU A 153 -5.81 -5.73 -7.48
CA GLU A 153 -5.55 -6.98 -6.74
C GLU A 153 -6.07 -6.86 -5.30
N LEU A 154 -6.55 -8.01 -4.79
CA LEU A 154 -6.85 -8.18 -3.36
C LEU A 154 -5.56 -8.64 -2.68
N GLU A 155 -5.10 -7.86 -1.72
CA GLU A 155 -3.95 -8.17 -0.89
C GLU A 155 -4.42 -8.85 0.41
N GLU A 156 -3.91 -10.05 0.67
CA GLU A 156 -4.22 -10.87 1.84
C GLU A 156 -3.00 -11.06 2.76
N ASP A 157 -1.93 -10.30 2.54
CA ASP A 157 -0.64 -10.44 3.24
C ASP A 157 -0.79 -10.34 4.76
N GLY A 158 -1.72 -9.52 5.26
CA GLY A 158 -2.00 -9.42 6.69
C GLY A 158 -2.69 -10.67 7.26
N GLU A 159 -3.48 -11.39 6.47
CA GLU A 159 -4.05 -12.67 6.88
C GLU A 159 -2.99 -13.77 6.94
N ILE A 160 -2.08 -13.80 5.95
CA ILE A 160 -0.92 -14.71 5.93
C ILE A 160 -0.04 -14.45 7.16
N GLU A 161 0.33 -13.19 7.42
CA GLU A 161 1.16 -12.81 8.57
C GLU A 161 0.46 -13.15 9.90
N TRP A 162 -0.85 -12.89 10.01
CA TRP A 162 -1.62 -13.26 11.20
C TRP A 162 -1.59 -14.77 11.44
N GLN A 163 -1.83 -15.60 10.40
CA GLN A 163 -1.78 -17.06 10.51
C GLN A 163 -0.39 -17.56 10.93
N GLU A 164 0.67 -17.00 10.34
CA GLU A 164 2.05 -17.34 10.72
C GLU A 164 2.34 -17.00 12.18
N CYS A 165 1.90 -15.83 12.65
CA CYS A 165 2.08 -15.42 14.03
C CYS A 165 1.31 -16.31 15.02
N GLN A 166 0.12 -16.81 14.66
CA GLN A 166 -0.64 -17.77 15.47
C GLN A 166 0.07 -19.14 15.53
N ARG A 167 0.64 -19.60 14.42
CA ARG A 167 1.37 -20.88 14.34
C ARG A 167 2.63 -20.89 15.21
N GLN A 168 3.28 -19.74 15.38
CA GLN A 168 4.48 -19.59 16.22
C GLN A 168 4.21 -19.56 17.73
N SER A 169 2.95 -19.63 18.18
CA SER A 169 2.57 -19.67 19.61
C SER A 169 2.13 -21.04 20.14
N SER A 170 2.06 -22.04 19.27
CA SER A 170 1.82 -23.46 19.60
C SER A 170 3.11 -24.25 19.59
#